data_AF-A0A7S1WC74-F1
#
_entry.id   AF-A0A7S1WC74-F1
#
_cell.length_a   1.000
_cell.length_b   1.000
_cell.length_c   1.000
_cell.angle_alpha   90.00
_cell.angle_beta   90.00
_cell.angle_gamma   90.00
#
_symmetry.space_group_name_H-M   'P 1'
#
loop_
_entity.id
_entity.type
_entity.pdbx_description
1 polymer ?
#
loop_
_entity_poly.entity_id
_entity_poly.type
_entity_poly.pdbx_seq_one_letter_code
_entity_poly.pdbx_strand_id
1 'polypeptide(L)'
;AEHAVALGEAPPPEEPALPSLADYPGSGPGGAVELARRASLRSPPVLGALCAGGWRSVPDVATMEDLRQSLGMTLYRYHFTEEEASPRRKGRGRGARGAGAADTVRIKARDRVTVWQGERMAAKLWTPDQRGGSTLIPLSEEHSLNLTLALEKGAAMDILVENLGRRGFIRRETTSPKSTWEDWKGLGEATLNSVKLANTWEVCSLPFDSLEAFKHGVPGSAEEPAESDGPAFFEGEVQVQGEPADTFLRLDVGPWNVGVAFINGVNLGRYSREAPAPFDLYVPQNFLHTGKNQVVLLEMDPVTQQSAPVNLTAWRAPDTHTNHIEQQSTTST
;
A
#
# COMPACT_ATOMS: atom_id res chain seq x y z
N ALA A 1 -7.25 -5.53 -69.18
CA ALA A 1 -7.42 -6.90 -68.67
C ALA A 1 -6.27 -7.15 -67.72
N GLU A 2 -6.50 -6.90 -66.44
CA GLU A 2 -6.82 -7.93 -65.42
C GLU A 2 -5.55 -8.26 -64.65
N HIS A 3 -5.52 -7.85 -63.38
CA HIS A 3 -4.88 -8.54 -62.25
C HIS A 3 -5.17 -7.71 -61.00
N ALA A 4 -6.37 -7.87 -60.45
CA ALA A 4 -6.66 -7.54 -59.06
C ALA A 4 -7.19 -8.82 -58.42
N VAL A 5 -6.31 -9.53 -57.70
CA VAL A 5 -6.72 -10.66 -56.86
C VAL A 5 -7.39 -10.06 -55.63
N ALA A 6 -8.68 -10.32 -55.48
CA ALA A 6 -9.40 -10.01 -54.25
C ALA A 6 -8.82 -10.89 -53.13
N LEU A 7 -8.08 -10.27 -52.20
CA LEU A 7 -7.74 -10.91 -50.93
C LEU A 7 -9.04 -11.00 -50.14
N GLY A 8 -9.64 -12.19 -50.09
CA GLY A 8 -10.75 -12.47 -49.19
C GLY A 8 -10.30 -12.25 -47.76
N GLU A 9 -11.04 -11.45 -47.00
CA GLU A 9 -10.83 -11.30 -45.57
C GLU A 9 -11.07 -12.66 -44.91
N ALA A 10 -10.04 -13.21 -44.26
CA ALA A 10 -10.24 -14.35 -43.38
C ALA A 10 -11.19 -13.92 -42.25
N PRO A 11 -12.17 -14.76 -41.86
CA PRO A 11 -13.00 -14.45 -40.71
C PRO A 11 -12.09 -14.19 -39.50
N PRO A 12 -12.46 -13.25 -38.62
CA PRO A 12 -11.71 -13.02 -37.40
C PRO A 12 -11.59 -14.36 -36.65
N PRO A 13 -10.44 -14.65 -36.03
CA PRO A 13 -10.29 -15.85 -35.22
C PRO A 13 -11.43 -15.87 -34.19
N GLU A 14 -12.07 -17.04 -34.00
CA GLU A 14 -13.06 -17.19 -32.94
C GLU A 14 -12.40 -16.79 -31.61
N GLU A 15 -12.98 -15.79 -30.97
CA GLU A 15 -12.54 -15.35 -29.65
C GLU A 15 -12.80 -16.53 -28.69
N PRO A 16 -11.78 -16.99 -27.94
CA PRO A 16 -11.98 -18.09 -27.01
C PRO A 16 -13.08 -17.72 -26.02
N ALA A 17 -13.97 -18.69 -25.71
CA ALA A 17 -15.07 -18.46 -24.80
C ALA A 17 -14.54 -17.91 -23.47
N LEU A 18 -15.14 -16.82 -22.98
CA LEU A 18 -14.79 -16.26 -21.69
C LEU A 18 -15.02 -17.31 -20.60
N PRO A 19 -14.06 -17.52 -19.69
CA PRO A 19 -14.20 -18.49 -18.62
C PRO A 19 -15.33 -18.10 -17.67
N SER A 20 -16.01 -19.11 -17.13
CA SER A 20 -17.15 -18.91 -16.27
C SER A 20 -16.71 -18.53 -14.86
N LEU A 21 -17.47 -17.66 -14.19
CA LEU A 21 -17.33 -17.41 -12.74
C LEU A 21 -17.45 -18.72 -11.92
N ALA A 22 -18.14 -19.73 -12.46
CA ALA A 22 -18.24 -21.05 -11.86
C ALA A 22 -16.90 -21.82 -11.83
N ASP A 23 -15.91 -21.41 -12.63
CA ASP A 23 -14.60 -22.09 -12.74
C ASP A 23 -13.63 -21.70 -11.60
N TYR A 24 -14.07 -20.84 -10.67
CA TYR A 24 -13.33 -20.38 -9.49
C TYR A 24 -14.04 -20.71 -8.14
N PRO A 25 -14.26 -21.99 -7.75
CA PRO A 25 -15.00 -22.32 -6.52
C PRO A 25 -14.16 -22.22 -5.24
N GLY A 26 -14.79 -22.44 -4.07
CA GLY A 26 -14.09 -22.42 -2.76
C GLY A 26 -14.19 -21.08 -2.01
N SER A 27 -14.67 -20.06 -2.70
CA SER A 27 -15.39 -18.92 -2.15
C SER A 27 -16.85 -19.27 -1.87
N GLY A 28 -17.56 -18.52 -1.02
CA GLY A 28 -19.04 -18.57 -0.96
C GLY A 28 -19.74 -18.39 -2.34
N PRO A 29 -21.09 -18.42 -2.41
CA PRO A 29 -21.88 -18.69 -3.63
C PRO A 29 -21.73 -17.76 -4.87
N GLY A 30 -20.72 -16.89 -4.95
CA GLY A 30 -20.49 -15.97 -6.06
C GLY A 30 -19.05 -15.44 -6.24
N GLY A 31 -18.00 -16.17 -5.85
CA GLY A 31 -16.60 -15.77 -6.12
C GLY A 31 -15.88 -14.98 -4.99
N ALA A 32 -16.45 -14.96 -3.78
CA ALA A 32 -15.93 -14.31 -2.58
C ALA A 32 -14.80 -15.08 -1.84
N VAL A 33 -13.56 -14.62 -1.96
CA VAL A 33 -12.41 -15.07 -1.15
C VAL A 33 -12.48 -14.47 0.24
N GLU A 34 -12.64 -15.32 1.26
CA GLU A 34 -12.61 -14.88 2.65
C GLU A 34 -11.18 -14.61 3.10
N LEU A 35 -10.87 -13.37 3.49
CA LEU A 35 -9.58 -13.01 4.08
C LEU A 35 -9.65 -13.21 5.59
N ALA A 36 -9.71 -14.47 6.00
CA ALA A 36 -9.97 -14.87 7.38
C ALA A 36 -8.75 -14.71 8.30
N ARG A 37 -7.52 -14.84 7.76
CA ARG A 37 -6.30 -14.77 8.57
C ARG A 37 -5.69 -13.38 8.53
N ARG A 38 -5.25 -12.85 9.67
CA ARG A 38 -4.63 -11.52 9.78
C ARG A 38 -3.37 -11.52 10.64
N ALA A 39 -2.39 -10.68 10.29
CA ALA A 39 -1.21 -10.38 11.09
C ALA A 39 -0.83 -8.90 11.01
N SER A 40 -0.44 -8.28 12.12
CA SER A 40 0.09 -6.90 12.09
C SER A 40 1.40 -6.83 11.31
N LEU A 41 1.60 -5.76 10.52
CA LEU A 41 2.86 -5.49 9.82
C LEU A 41 4.05 -5.41 10.80
N ARG A 42 3.82 -4.89 12.02
CA ARG A 42 4.87 -4.76 13.04
C ARG A 42 5.01 -5.98 13.95
N SER A 43 4.23 -7.04 13.74
CA SER A 43 4.35 -8.25 14.56
C SER A 43 5.75 -8.89 14.37
N PRO A 44 6.35 -9.46 15.44
CA PRO A 44 7.69 -10.05 15.33
C PRO A 44 7.84 -11.12 14.24
N PRO A 45 6.87 -12.04 14.01
CA PRO A 45 6.97 -13.00 12.91
C PRO A 45 7.00 -12.33 11.52
N VAL A 46 6.15 -11.32 11.32
CA VAL A 46 6.08 -10.59 10.04
C VAL A 46 7.37 -9.79 9.80
N LEU A 47 7.82 -9.01 10.78
CA LEU A 47 9.07 -8.25 10.65
C LEU A 47 10.29 -9.17 10.53
N GLY A 48 10.29 -10.31 11.20
CA GLY A 48 11.35 -11.32 11.06
C GLY A 48 11.46 -11.85 9.63
N ALA A 49 10.33 -12.01 8.93
CA ALA A 49 10.30 -12.45 7.53
C ALA A 49 10.62 -11.31 6.55
N LEU A 50 10.01 -10.13 6.72
CA LEU A 50 10.20 -8.99 5.81
C LEU A 50 11.58 -8.33 5.95
N CYS A 51 12.10 -8.25 7.18
CA CYS A 51 13.40 -7.67 7.50
C CYS A 51 14.47 -8.75 7.69
N ALA A 52 14.31 -9.95 7.10
CA ALA A 52 15.25 -11.07 7.25
C ALA A 52 16.67 -10.74 6.77
N GLY A 53 16.81 -9.80 5.82
CA GLY A 53 18.10 -9.24 5.39
C GLY A 53 18.78 -8.32 6.42
N GLY A 54 18.15 -8.14 7.59
CA GLY A 54 18.63 -7.33 8.70
C GLY A 54 18.14 -5.89 8.67
N TRP A 55 17.96 -5.32 9.87
CA TRP A 55 17.83 -3.88 10.05
C TRP A 55 19.17 -3.22 9.78
N ARG A 56 19.17 -2.11 9.03
CA ARG A 56 20.36 -1.32 8.77
C ARG A 56 20.49 -0.22 9.81
N SER A 57 21.65 -0.13 10.45
CA SER A 57 21.98 1.01 11.30
C SER A 57 22.51 2.16 10.45
N VAL A 58 21.89 3.33 10.56
CA VAL A 58 22.35 4.56 9.92
C VAL A 58 22.60 5.63 10.99
N PRO A 59 23.66 6.45 10.86
CA PRO A 59 24.05 7.41 11.89
C PRO A 59 23.13 8.63 11.99
N ASP A 60 22.20 8.76 11.04
CA ASP A 60 21.33 9.91 10.89
C ASP A 60 20.07 9.50 10.13
N VAL A 61 19.06 10.35 10.16
CA VAL A 61 17.87 10.21 9.33
C VAL A 61 18.27 10.06 7.85
N ALA A 62 17.60 9.16 7.14
CA ALA A 62 17.93 8.82 5.76
C ALA A 62 16.67 8.78 4.89
N THR A 63 16.74 9.37 3.71
CA THR A 63 15.71 9.24 2.69
C THR A 63 15.77 7.86 2.04
N MET A 64 14.73 7.47 1.31
CA MET A 64 14.73 6.25 0.52
C MET A 64 15.87 6.24 -0.51
N GLU A 65 16.20 7.40 -1.08
CA GLU A 65 17.32 7.58 -2.00
C GLU A 65 18.67 7.27 -1.33
N ASP A 66 18.89 7.78 -0.11
CA ASP A 66 20.10 7.49 0.68
C ASP A 66 20.22 5.99 1.00
N LEU A 67 19.08 5.34 1.24
CA LEU A 67 18.98 3.91 1.55
C LEU A 67 19.08 3.00 0.30
N ARG A 68 19.13 3.59 -0.91
CA ARG A 68 19.03 2.89 -2.20
C ARG A 68 17.74 2.08 -2.35
N GLN A 69 16.64 2.60 -1.82
CA GLN A 69 15.30 2.05 -1.95
C GLN A 69 14.49 2.90 -2.93
N SER A 70 13.90 2.28 -3.95
CA SER A 70 13.14 3.00 -4.97
C SER A 70 11.64 3.06 -4.68
N LEU A 71 11.04 2.00 -4.11
CA LEU A 71 9.59 1.80 -4.02
C LEU A 71 9.18 1.25 -2.64
N GLY A 72 7.87 1.16 -2.41
CA GLY A 72 7.30 0.54 -1.22
C GLY A 72 7.29 1.46 0.00
N MET A 73 7.69 0.91 1.14
CA MET A 73 7.65 1.55 2.45
C MET A 73 8.98 1.41 3.18
N THR A 74 9.22 2.25 4.17
CA THR A 74 10.41 2.16 5.00
C THR A 74 10.00 2.30 6.46
N LEU A 75 10.41 1.33 7.27
CA LEU A 75 10.20 1.36 8.71
C LEU A 75 11.48 1.86 9.38
N TYR A 76 11.39 3.01 10.02
CA TYR A 76 12.46 3.62 10.81
C TYR A 76 12.18 3.38 12.28
N ARG A 77 13.21 3.04 13.04
CA ARG A 77 13.17 2.90 14.49
C ARG A 77 14.24 3.76 15.12
N TYR A 78 13.83 4.53 16.13
CA TYR A 78 14.72 5.35 16.93
C TYR A 78 14.61 4.97 18.40
N HIS A 79 15.76 4.72 19.02
CA HIS A 79 15.87 4.52 20.45
C HIS A 79 16.34 5.83 21.10
N PHE A 80 15.48 6.41 21.94
CA PHE A 80 15.83 7.61 22.67
C PHE A 80 16.92 7.29 23.70
N THR A 81 17.93 8.14 23.74
CA THR A 81 19.00 8.07 24.74
C THR A 81 18.46 8.37 26.14
N GLU A 82 19.20 7.98 27.18
CA GLU A 82 18.82 8.31 28.56
C GLU A 82 18.71 9.83 28.80
N GLU A 83 19.53 10.63 28.12
CA GLU A 83 19.48 12.09 28.20
C GLU A 83 18.21 12.65 27.54
N GLU A 84 17.86 12.16 26.35
CA GLU A 84 16.65 12.58 25.63
C GLU A 84 15.36 12.20 26.37
N ALA A 85 15.36 11.04 27.05
CA ALA A 85 14.22 10.56 27.84
C ALA A 85 14.22 11.08 29.30
N SER A 86 15.23 11.84 29.71
CA SER A 86 15.30 12.37 31.08
C SER A 86 14.39 13.59 31.26
N PRO A 87 13.63 13.68 32.37
CA PRO A 87 12.83 14.86 32.66
C PRO A 87 13.69 16.12 32.69
N ARG A 88 13.33 17.11 31.87
CA ARG A 88 14.07 18.38 31.82
C ARG A 88 14.00 19.11 33.16
N ARG A 89 15.16 19.32 33.82
CA ARG A 89 15.24 20.08 35.09
C ARG A 89 14.84 21.54 34.87
N LYS A 90 14.15 22.15 35.85
CA LYS A 90 13.93 23.60 35.91
C LYS A 90 15.28 24.33 35.93
N GLY A 91 15.63 25.03 34.84
CA GLY A 91 16.80 25.91 34.81
C GLY A 91 16.53 27.22 35.57
N ARG A 92 17.44 27.61 36.48
CA ARG A 92 17.54 28.96 37.06
C ARG A 92 18.31 29.85 36.06
N GLY A 93 17.62 30.45 35.10
CA GLY A 93 18.21 31.39 34.14
C GLY A 93 17.14 32.10 33.30
N ARG A 94 17.42 33.33 32.84
CA ARG A 94 16.50 34.11 31.98
C ARG A 94 16.16 33.29 30.73
N GLY A 95 14.93 32.78 30.68
CA GLY A 95 14.50 31.74 29.74
C GLY A 95 13.87 30.50 30.42
N ALA A 96 13.57 30.55 31.72
CA ALA A 96 12.84 29.51 32.43
C ALA A 96 11.51 29.16 31.72
N ARG A 97 11.45 28.01 31.06
CA ARG A 97 10.20 27.42 30.56
C ARG A 97 9.66 26.45 31.62
N GLY A 98 8.33 26.49 31.80
CA GLY A 98 7.63 25.84 32.90
C GLY A 98 7.83 24.32 32.97
N ALA A 99 7.77 23.78 34.18
CA ALA A 99 7.66 22.34 34.39
C ALA A 99 6.37 21.83 33.73
N GLY A 100 6.48 20.71 33.00
CA GLY A 100 5.33 20.09 32.31
C GLY A 100 5.23 20.40 30.81
N ALA A 101 6.23 21.02 30.17
CA ALA A 101 6.29 21.08 28.72
C ALA A 101 6.54 19.66 28.18
N ALA A 102 5.54 19.10 27.50
CA ALA A 102 5.63 17.77 26.93
C ALA A 102 6.65 17.73 25.78
N ASP A 103 7.39 16.62 25.67
CA ASP A 103 8.41 16.45 24.66
C ASP A 103 7.80 16.42 23.27
N THR A 104 8.26 17.33 22.41
CA THR A 104 7.75 17.47 21.05
C THR A 104 8.74 16.87 20.07
N VAL A 105 8.37 15.76 19.44
CA VAL A 105 9.09 15.23 18.29
C VAL A 105 8.52 15.85 17.03
N ARG A 106 9.37 16.51 16.24
CA ARG A 106 9.01 16.97 14.89
C ARG A 106 9.69 16.07 13.88
N ILE A 107 8.92 15.58 12.92
CA ILE A 107 9.43 14.82 11.78
C ILE A 107 9.06 15.50 10.46
N LYS A 108 9.92 15.29 9.47
CA LYS A 108 9.73 15.72 8.09
C LYS A 108 9.81 14.52 7.16
N ALA A 109 8.72 14.19 6.47
CA ALA A 109 8.63 12.95 5.72
C ALA A 109 7.77 13.10 4.46
N ARG A 110 7.93 12.14 3.53
CA ARG A 110 7.13 11.99 2.31
C ARG A 110 6.87 10.52 1.99
N ASP A 111 5.64 10.06 1.77
CA ASP A 111 4.38 10.82 1.71
C ASP A 111 3.47 10.47 2.91
N ARG A 112 2.97 9.23 2.99
CA ARG A 112 2.12 8.80 4.11
C ARG A 112 2.97 8.33 5.28
N VAL A 113 2.59 8.74 6.49
CA VAL A 113 3.33 8.43 7.72
C VAL A 113 2.42 7.82 8.77
N THR A 114 2.88 6.76 9.40
CA THR A 114 2.30 6.23 10.64
C THR A 114 3.40 6.15 11.69
N VAL A 115 3.12 6.63 12.91
CA VAL A 115 4.09 6.68 14.01
C VAL A 115 3.55 5.92 15.21
N TRP A 116 4.40 5.10 15.82
CA TRP A 116 4.12 4.38 17.06
C TRP A 116 5.11 4.73 18.15
N GLN A 117 4.63 4.68 19.38
CA GLN A 117 5.45 4.67 20.58
C GLN A 117 5.19 3.35 21.31
N GLY A 118 6.15 2.42 21.25
CA GLY A 118 5.93 1.03 21.63
C GLY A 118 4.84 0.38 20.77
N GLU A 119 3.81 -0.19 21.40
CA GLU A 119 2.67 -0.81 20.70
C GLU A 119 1.59 0.21 20.29
N ARG A 120 1.55 1.39 20.91
CA ARG A 120 0.49 2.37 20.69
C ARG A 120 0.78 3.21 19.44
N MET A 121 -0.19 3.30 18.54
CA MET A 121 -0.14 4.27 17.44
C MET A 121 -0.26 5.69 18.01
N ALA A 122 0.78 6.49 17.81
CA ALA A 122 0.87 7.86 18.31
C ALA A 122 0.28 8.87 17.33
N ALA A 123 0.42 8.62 16.02
CA ALA A 123 -0.19 9.44 14.98
C ALA A 123 -0.21 8.72 13.63
N LYS A 124 -1.12 9.19 12.77
CA LYS A 124 -1.17 8.86 11.35
C LYS A 124 -1.34 10.16 10.58
N LEU A 125 -0.56 10.34 9.52
CA LEU A 125 -0.70 11.47 8.62
C LEU A 125 -1.05 10.97 7.22
N TRP A 126 -2.24 11.37 6.79
CA TRP A 126 -2.77 11.20 5.45
C TRP A 126 -3.35 12.55 5.02
N THR A 127 -3.03 13.00 3.81
CA THR A 127 -3.65 14.20 3.22
C THR A 127 -4.70 13.79 2.19
N PRO A 128 -5.97 13.64 2.57
CA PRO A 128 -7.04 14.00 1.65
C PRO A 128 -7.05 15.54 1.57
N ASP A 129 -6.97 16.10 0.35
CA ASP A 129 -7.15 17.54 0.15
C ASP A 129 -8.49 17.98 0.78
N GLN A 130 -8.43 18.76 1.86
CA GLN A 130 -9.61 19.24 2.60
C GLN A 130 -10.33 20.37 1.84
N ARG A 131 -9.90 20.75 0.63
CA ARG A 131 -10.57 21.79 -0.18
C ARG A 131 -11.63 21.21 -1.12
N GLY A 132 -12.56 20.42 -0.59
CA GLY A 132 -13.95 20.30 -1.07
C GLY A 132 -14.26 20.28 -2.58
N GLY A 133 -13.34 19.84 -3.45
CA GLY A 133 -13.50 19.93 -4.89
C GLY A 133 -12.48 19.05 -5.60
N SER A 134 -12.93 17.89 -6.09
CA SER A 134 -12.15 16.93 -6.87
C SER A 134 -10.86 16.44 -6.18
N THR A 135 -10.97 15.25 -5.58
CA THR A 135 -9.95 14.50 -4.84
C THR A 135 -8.76 14.11 -5.73
N LEU A 136 -7.90 15.06 -6.09
CA LEU A 136 -6.52 14.75 -6.48
C LEU A 136 -5.66 14.94 -5.24
N ILE A 137 -5.38 13.84 -4.53
CA ILE A 137 -4.39 13.78 -3.45
C ILE A 137 -3.11 14.43 -3.99
N PRO A 138 -2.56 15.50 -3.35
CA PRO A 138 -1.26 16.01 -3.72
C PRO A 138 -0.20 14.97 -3.31
N LEU A 139 0.11 14.02 -4.20
CA LEU A 139 1.04 12.89 -4.00
C LEU A 139 2.52 13.31 -3.79
N SER A 140 2.79 14.55 -3.38
CA SER A 140 4.13 15.12 -3.40
C SER A 140 4.38 16.22 -2.37
N GLU A 141 3.50 16.40 -1.39
CA GLU A 141 3.72 17.42 -0.38
C GLU A 141 4.64 16.93 0.73
N GLU A 142 5.58 17.80 1.08
CA GLU A 142 6.45 17.59 2.21
C GLU A 142 5.68 17.79 3.50
N HIS A 143 5.62 16.75 4.32
CA HIS A 143 4.87 16.84 5.56
C HIS A 143 5.80 17.14 6.73
N SER A 144 5.40 18.11 7.55
CA SER A 144 5.98 18.33 8.87
C SER A 144 4.95 17.98 9.93
N LEU A 145 5.25 16.98 10.75
CA LEU A 145 4.37 16.52 11.83
C LEU A 145 5.02 16.81 13.18
N ASN A 146 4.28 17.46 14.07
CA ASN A 146 4.69 17.66 15.46
C ASN A 146 3.89 16.69 16.33
N LEU A 147 4.60 15.87 17.09
CA LEU A 147 4.07 14.82 17.95
C LEU A 147 4.45 15.11 19.39
N THR A 148 3.48 15.02 20.28
CA THR A 148 3.76 15.02 21.71
C THR A 148 3.93 13.58 22.16
N LEU A 149 5.15 13.22 22.57
CA LEU A 149 5.45 11.89 23.09
C LEU A 149 5.76 11.96 24.58
N ALA A 150 5.33 10.96 25.33
CA ALA A 150 5.72 10.81 26.73
C ALA A 150 6.99 9.97 26.78
N LEU A 151 8.17 10.60 26.83
CA LEU A 151 9.43 9.87 26.78
C LEU A 151 9.78 9.30 28.17
N GLU A 152 9.99 7.99 28.21
CA GLU A 152 10.49 7.26 29.38
C GLU A 152 11.83 6.60 29.04
N LYS A 153 12.60 6.21 30.06
CA LYS A 153 13.89 5.53 29.85
C LYS A 153 13.68 4.25 29.05
N GLY A 154 14.40 4.12 27.93
CA GLY A 154 14.26 2.98 27.02
C GLY A 154 13.12 3.11 26.00
N ALA A 155 12.45 4.27 25.94
CA ALA A 155 11.45 4.52 24.92
C ALA A 155 12.03 4.37 23.50
N ALA A 156 11.21 3.83 22.62
CA ALA A 156 11.48 3.75 21.19
C ALA A 156 10.29 4.30 20.41
N MET A 157 10.58 4.82 19.23
CA MET A 157 9.59 5.28 18.26
C MET A 157 9.81 4.55 16.94
N ASP A 158 8.73 4.01 16.40
CA ASP A 158 8.69 3.45 15.06
C ASP A 158 7.96 4.42 14.12
N ILE A 159 8.49 4.64 12.92
CA ILE A 159 7.91 5.46 11.88
C ILE A 159 7.84 4.62 10.61
N LEU A 160 6.64 4.30 10.15
CA LEU A 160 6.43 3.73 8.82
C LEU A 160 6.17 4.87 7.86
N VAL A 161 7.03 5.02 6.84
CA VAL A 161 6.83 5.98 5.76
C VAL A 161 6.57 5.23 4.46
N GLU A 162 5.51 5.60 3.77
CA GLU A 162 5.13 5.04 2.49
C GLU A 162 5.33 6.04 1.35
N ASN A 163 6.03 5.57 0.31
CA ASN A 163 6.18 6.28 -0.95
C ASN A 163 4.95 6.03 -1.80
N LEU A 164 4.15 7.07 -2.09
CA LEU A 164 2.92 6.95 -2.89
C LEU A 164 3.17 7.14 -4.40
N GLY A 165 4.43 7.22 -4.81
CA GLY A 165 4.86 7.43 -6.19
C GLY A 165 5.61 8.75 -6.34
N ARG A 166 6.70 8.73 -7.13
CA ARG A 166 7.39 9.96 -7.52
C ARG A 166 6.64 10.65 -8.65
N ARG A 167 6.67 11.99 -8.67
CA ARG A 167 6.08 12.82 -9.73
C ARG A 167 6.65 12.44 -11.10
N GLY A 168 5.76 12.15 -12.05
CA GLY A 168 6.10 11.87 -13.44
C GLY A 168 6.11 13.08 -14.37
N PHE A 169 5.72 14.27 -13.91
CA PHE A 169 5.66 15.50 -14.73
C PHE A 169 6.02 16.76 -13.92
N ILE A 170 6.39 17.83 -14.62
CA ILE A 170 6.77 19.13 -14.03
C ILE A 170 5.71 20.17 -14.38
N ARG A 171 5.26 20.95 -13.39
CA ARG A 171 4.48 22.18 -13.65
C ARG A 171 5.44 23.25 -14.18
N ARG A 172 5.29 23.62 -15.45
CA ARG A 172 6.15 24.57 -16.17
C ARG A 172 6.10 26.01 -15.60
N GLU A 173 5.09 26.33 -14.80
CA GLU A 173 4.74 27.70 -14.40
C GLU A 173 5.42 28.19 -13.11
N THR A 174 6.13 27.35 -12.36
CA THR A 174 6.86 27.83 -11.18
C THR A 174 8.24 28.32 -11.58
N THR A 175 8.40 29.64 -11.73
CA THR A 175 9.69 30.36 -11.85
C THR A 175 10.53 30.33 -10.56
N SER A 176 10.32 29.34 -9.69
CA SER A 176 11.13 29.16 -8.49
C SER A 176 12.51 28.63 -8.89
N PRO A 177 13.61 29.35 -8.58
CA PRO A 177 14.98 28.91 -8.89
C PRO A 177 15.44 27.71 -8.06
N LYS A 178 14.59 27.22 -7.14
CA LYS A 178 14.73 25.91 -6.51
C LYS A 178 14.03 24.89 -7.39
N SER A 179 14.81 24.28 -8.29
CA SER A 179 14.39 23.18 -9.16
C SER A 179 13.51 22.19 -8.43
N THR A 180 12.29 22.04 -8.90
CA THR A 180 11.22 21.14 -8.44
C THR A 180 11.54 19.65 -8.67
N TRP A 181 12.82 19.27 -8.70
CA TRP A 181 13.31 17.91 -8.95
C TRP A 181 13.34 17.01 -7.71
N GLU A 182 13.33 17.59 -6.51
CA GLU A 182 13.49 16.86 -5.26
C GLU A 182 12.15 16.30 -4.77
N ASP A 183 11.67 15.24 -5.42
CA ASP A 183 10.62 14.36 -4.88
C ASP A 183 11.25 13.15 -4.16
N TRP A 184 12.11 13.47 -3.19
CA TRP A 184 12.68 12.50 -2.26
C TRP A 184 11.56 11.84 -1.47
N LYS A 185 11.77 10.60 -1.03
CA LYS A 185 10.78 9.82 -0.28
C LYS A 185 11.37 9.32 1.03
N GLY A 186 10.54 8.95 1.99
CA GLY A 186 10.99 8.49 3.31
C GLY A 186 11.06 9.62 4.34
N LEU A 187 12.03 9.53 5.24
CA LEU A 187 12.20 10.45 6.37
C LEU A 187 13.39 11.39 6.08
N GLY A 188 13.18 12.70 6.10
CA GLY A 188 14.20 13.69 5.78
C GLY A 188 14.70 14.51 6.99
N GLU A 189 13.91 14.60 8.06
CA GLU A 189 14.31 15.29 9.29
C GLU A 189 13.58 14.69 10.49
N ALA A 190 14.26 14.65 11.63
CA ALA A 190 13.65 14.33 12.91
C ALA A 190 14.34 15.13 14.04
N THR A 191 13.55 15.82 14.85
CA THR A 191 14.04 16.61 16.00
C THR A 191 13.21 16.33 17.24
N LEU A 192 13.85 16.33 18.40
CA LEU A 192 13.24 16.38 19.71
C LEU A 192 13.42 17.77 20.29
N ASN A 193 12.32 18.48 20.50
CA ASN A 193 12.29 19.84 21.04
C ASN A 193 13.23 20.80 20.30
N SER A 194 13.21 20.75 18.96
CA SER A 194 14.08 21.51 18.05
C SER A 194 15.57 21.13 18.07
N VAL A 195 15.95 20.07 18.78
CA VAL A 195 17.29 19.47 18.71
C VAL A 195 17.22 18.23 17.85
N LYS A 196 18.16 18.07 16.92
CA LYS A 196 18.20 16.91 16.02
C LYS A 196 18.31 15.59 16.79
N LEU A 197 17.52 14.60 16.40
CA LEU A 197 17.67 13.22 16.85
C LEU A 197 18.88 12.60 16.14
N ALA A 198 20.03 12.66 16.81
CA ALA A 198 21.34 12.32 16.23
C ALA A 198 21.91 10.96 16.67
N ASN A 199 21.13 10.16 17.41
CA ASN A 199 21.51 8.79 17.71
C ASN A 199 21.33 7.90 16.46
N THR A 200 21.84 6.66 16.54
CA THR A 200 21.70 5.67 15.48
C THR A 200 20.23 5.34 15.24
N TRP A 201 19.83 5.39 13.97
CA TRP A 201 18.54 4.93 13.49
C TRP A 201 18.66 3.50 12.97
N GLU A 202 17.67 2.67 13.27
CA GLU A 202 17.52 1.37 12.65
C GLU A 202 16.49 1.46 11.54
N VAL A 203 16.79 0.90 10.37
CA VAL A 203 15.95 1.03 9.19
C VAL A 203 15.71 -0.33 8.55
N CYS A 204 14.44 -0.66 8.31
CA CYS A 204 14.02 -1.78 7.49
C CYS A 204 13.34 -1.29 6.21
N SER A 205 13.93 -1.62 5.07
CA SER A 205 13.38 -1.36 3.74
C SER A 205 12.34 -2.41 3.38
N LEU A 206 11.14 -1.96 3.03
CA LEU A 206 10.00 -2.80 2.66
C LEU A 206 9.59 -2.49 1.21
N PRO A 207 10.33 -2.99 0.19
CA PRO A 207 10.06 -2.65 -1.21
C PRO A 207 8.73 -3.19 -1.72
N PHE A 208 8.29 -4.34 -1.18
CA PHE A 208 7.08 -5.05 -1.58
C PHE A 208 6.98 -5.33 -3.08
N ASP A 209 8.11 -5.51 -3.77
CA ASP A 209 8.15 -6.00 -5.14
C ASP A 209 7.60 -7.43 -5.25
N SER A 210 7.84 -8.26 -4.23
CA SER A 210 7.21 -9.56 -4.04
C SER A 210 6.96 -9.87 -2.56
N LEU A 211 6.05 -10.80 -2.29
CA LEU A 211 5.86 -11.42 -0.97
C LEU A 211 6.32 -12.88 -0.96
N GLU A 212 7.45 -13.19 -1.61
CA GLU A 212 8.04 -14.55 -1.61
C GLU A 212 8.27 -15.08 -0.18
N ALA A 213 8.59 -14.19 0.77
CA ALA A 213 8.72 -14.53 2.19
C ALA A 213 7.42 -15.11 2.78
N PHE A 214 6.26 -14.86 2.17
CA PHE A 214 4.93 -15.29 2.62
C PHE A 214 4.34 -16.39 1.74
N LYS A 215 5.13 -17.04 0.87
CA LYS A 215 4.64 -18.11 -0.02
C LYS A 215 3.98 -19.30 0.68
N HIS A 216 4.27 -19.49 1.96
CA HIS A 216 3.70 -20.54 2.81
C HIS A 216 2.66 -19.98 3.81
N GLY A 217 2.23 -18.75 3.59
CA GLY A 217 1.33 -18.01 4.47
C GLY A 217 2.00 -16.80 5.09
N VAL A 218 1.16 -15.83 5.50
CA VAL A 218 1.58 -14.67 6.26
C VAL A 218 2.06 -15.15 7.64
N PRO A 219 3.33 -14.93 8.02
CA PRO A 219 3.88 -15.40 9.29
C PRO A 219 3.10 -14.87 10.49
N GLY A 220 2.72 -15.76 11.41
CA GLY A 220 1.99 -15.39 12.63
C GLY A 220 0.56 -14.91 12.39
N SER A 221 0.01 -15.11 11.20
CA SER A 221 -1.40 -14.83 10.92
C SER A 221 -2.32 -15.83 11.62
N ALA A 222 -3.45 -15.33 12.10
CA ALA A 222 -4.49 -16.10 12.77
C ALA A 222 -5.87 -15.52 12.45
N GLU A 223 -6.94 -16.29 12.70
CA GLU A 223 -8.33 -15.85 12.51
C GLU A 223 -8.77 -14.83 13.56
N GLU A 224 -8.29 -15.02 14.80
CA GLU A 224 -8.55 -14.14 15.95
C GLU A 224 -7.22 -13.54 16.46
N PRO A 225 -6.54 -12.69 15.67
CA PRO A 225 -5.28 -12.10 16.10
C PRO A 225 -5.53 -11.04 17.17
N ALA A 226 -4.52 -10.78 17.99
CA ALA A 226 -4.55 -9.67 18.94
C ALA A 226 -4.90 -8.36 18.23
N GLU A 227 -5.74 -7.53 18.86
CA GLU A 227 -6.03 -6.20 18.36
C GLU A 227 -4.72 -5.44 18.18
N SER A 228 -4.52 -4.91 16.97
CA SER A 228 -3.36 -4.09 16.64
C SER A 228 -3.79 -2.88 15.84
N ASP A 229 -3.26 -1.73 16.26
CA ASP A 229 -3.50 -0.45 15.60
C ASP A 229 -2.53 -0.27 14.44
N GLY A 230 -3.09 -0.03 13.25
CA GLY A 230 -2.34 0.30 12.04
C GLY A 230 -2.21 -0.87 11.05
N PRO A 231 -1.25 -0.80 10.11
CA PRO A 231 -1.23 -1.68 8.95
C PRO A 231 -1.14 -3.16 9.29
N ALA A 232 -1.91 -3.96 8.56
CA ALA A 232 -1.98 -5.39 8.77
C ALA A 232 -2.11 -6.13 7.43
N PHE A 233 -1.54 -7.34 7.42
CA PHE A 233 -1.74 -8.30 6.37
C PHE A 233 -3.02 -9.10 6.62
N PHE A 234 -3.77 -9.33 5.54
CA PHE A 234 -4.97 -10.15 5.50
C PHE A 234 -4.76 -11.22 4.42
N GLU A 235 -5.07 -12.47 4.73
CA GLU A 235 -4.78 -13.60 3.86
C GLU A 235 -6.00 -14.51 3.70
N GLY A 236 -6.23 -14.94 2.47
CA GLY A 236 -7.20 -15.94 2.09
C GLY A 236 -6.76 -16.70 0.85
N GLU A 237 -7.61 -17.59 0.37
CA GLU A 237 -7.27 -18.52 -0.70
C GLU A 237 -8.45 -18.68 -1.67
N VAL A 238 -8.14 -18.83 -2.96
CA VAL A 238 -9.12 -19.11 -4.01
C VAL A 238 -8.75 -20.39 -4.75
N GLN A 239 -9.74 -21.23 -5.07
CA GLN A 239 -9.52 -22.41 -5.90
C GLN A 239 -9.90 -22.11 -7.36
N VAL A 240 -8.97 -22.31 -8.28
CA VAL A 240 -9.20 -22.27 -9.74
C VAL A 240 -9.36 -23.70 -10.22
N GLN A 241 -10.54 -24.08 -10.69
CA GLN A 241 -10.83 -25.45 -11.14
C GLN A 241 -10.45 -25.70 -12.60
N GLY A 242 -10.48 -24.66 -13.44
CA GLY A 242 -10.16 -24.72 -14.87
C GLY A 242 -8.82 -24.10 -15.23
N GLU A 243 -8.68 -23.75 -16.51
CA GLU A 243 -7.57 -22.94 -16.99
C GLU A 243 -7.67 -21.53 -16.38
N PRO A 244 -6.57 -20.96 -15.85
CA PRO A 244 -6.57 -19.60 -15.35
C PRO A 244 -6.92 -18.60 -16.43
N ALA A 245 -7.51 -17.49 -16.00
CA ALA A 245 -7.94 -16.44 -16.89
C ALA A 245 -7.81 -15.06 -16.24
N ASP A 246 -7.82 -14.06 -17.10
CA ASP A 246 -7.78 -12.67 -16.72
C ASP A 246 -9.02 -12.34 -15.88
N THR A 247 -8.79 -11.72 -14.73
CA THR A 247 -9.85 -11.46 -13.75
C THR A 247 -9.61 -10.13 -13.03
N PHE A 248 -10.50 -9.77 -12.12
CA PHE A 248 -10.37 -8.58 -11.28
C PHE A 248 -10.58 -8.94 -9.81
N LEU A 249 -9.67 -8.47 -8.97
CA LEU A 249 -9.81 -8.48 -7.53
C LEU A 249 -10.70 -7.30 -7.12
N ARG A 250 -11.95 -7.62 -6.79
CA ARG A 250 -12.98 -6.71 -6.32
C ARG A 250 -12.83 -6.46 -4.84
N LEU A 251 -12.50 -5.23 -4.51
CA LEU A 251 -12.31 -4.77 -3.13
C LEU A 251 -13.55 -4.03 -2.63
N ASP A 252 -14.41 -3.53 -3.53
CA ASP A 252 -15.64 -2.76 -3.23
C ASP A 252 -16.65 -3.49 -2.35
N VAL A 253 -16.63 -4.83 -2.40
CA VAL A 253 -17.51 -5.71 -1.63
C VAL A 253 -17.18 -5.80 -0.14
N GLY A 254 -15.98 -5.39 0.27
CA GLY A 254 -15.53 -5.44 1.67
C GLY A 254 -15.20 -4.06 2.24
N PRO A 255 -14.93 -3.94 3.55
CA PRO A 255 -14.54 -2.70 4.23
C PRO A 255 -13.06 -2.35 4.01
N TRP A 256 -12.53 -2.61 2.81
CA TRP A 256 -11.16 -2.26 2.43
C TRP A 256 -11.07 -0.76 2.14
N ASN A 257 -9.97 -0.13 2.52
CA ASN A 257 -9.83 1.32 2.42
C ASN A 257 -8.65 1.68 1.52
N VAL A 258 -7.44 1.34 1.95
CA VAL A 258 -6.24 1.73 1.23
C VAL A 258 -5.09 0.77 1.51
N GLY A 259 -4.49 0.23 0.47
CA GLY A 259 -3.50 -0.81 0.65
C GLY A 259 -2.82 -1.28 -0.61
N VAL A 260 -2.19 -2.44 -0.50
CA VAL A 260 -1.51 -3.14 -1.60
C VAL A 260 -2.04 -4.57 -1.65
N ALA A 261 -2.34 -5.08 -2.84
CA ALA A 261 -2.81 -6.45 -3.02
C ALA A 261 -1.76 -7.32 -3.70
N PHE A 262 -1.78 -8.61 -3.36
CA PHE A 262 -0.89 -9.61 -3.90
C PHE A 262 -1.68 -10.88 -4.24
N ILE A 263 -1.30 -11.52 -5.34
CA ILE A 263 -1.75 -12.85 -5.72
C ILE A 263 -0.53 -13.75 -5.86
N ASN A 264 -0.49 -14.88 -5.16
CA ASN A 264 0.65 -15.81 -5.18
C ASN A 264 2.01 -15.13 -4.99
N GLY A 265 2.06 -14.12 -4.11
CA GLY A 265 3.27 -13.33 -3.84
C GLY A 265 3.60 -12.24 -4.86
N VAL A 266 2.88 -12.13 -5.98
CA VAL A 266 3.05 -11.09 -7.00
C VAL A 266 2.27 -9.83 -6.61
N ASN A 267 2.93 -8.66 -6.60
CA ASN A 267 2.29 -7.39 -6.29
C ASN A 267 1.40 -6.90 -7.45
N LEU A 268 0.09 -6.79 -7.20
CA LEU A 268 -0.91 -6.31 -8.16
C LEU A 268 -1.00 -4.78 -8.22
N GLY A 269 -0.47 -4.09 -7.22
CA GLY A 269 -0.52 -2.64 -7.08
C GLY A 269 -1.36 -2.19 -5.90
N ARG A 270 -1.71 -0.91 -5.92
CA ARG A 270 -2.36 -0.19 -4.82
C ARG A 270 -3.84 -0.05 -5.07
N TYR A 271 -4.63 -0.24 -4.02
CA TYR A 271 -6.05 0.12 -4.01
C TYR A 271 -6.28 1.29 -3.05
N SER A 272 -7.25 2.15 -3.36
CA SER A 272 -7.67 3.24 -2.48
C SER A 272 -9.11 3.63 -2.78
N ARG A 273 -9.97 3.59 -1.76
CA ARG A 273 -11.39 3.96 -1.86
C ARG A 273 -11.60 5.46 -2.12
N GLU A 274 -10.65 6.28 -1.70
CA GLU A 274 -10.70 7.74 -1.82
C GLU A 274 -10.07 8.28 -3.11
N ALA A 275 -9.24 7.48 -3.79
CA ALA A 275 -8.56 7.91 -5.01
C ALA A 275 -9.50 7.81 -6.23
N PRO A 276 -9.32 8.66 -7.26
CA PRO A 276 -10.06 8.57 -8.52
C PRO A 276 -9.67 7.36 -9.40
N ALA A 277 -8.70 6.55 -8.94
CA ALA A 277 -8.25 5.33 -9.60
C ALA A 277 -9.22 4.16 -9.34
N PRO A 278 -9.21 3.09 -10.16
CA PRO A 278 -10.08 1.95 -9.93
C PRO A 278 -9.76 1.29 -8.59
N PHE A 279 -10.81 1.10 -7.78
CA PHE A 279 -10.71 0.44 -6.49
C PHE A 279 -10.41 -1.06 -6.62
N ASP A 280 -10.78 -1.64 -7.75
CA ASP A 280 -10.56 -3.04 -8.09
C ASP A 280 -9.30 -3.20 -8.95
N LEU A 281 -8.59 -4.31 -8.75
CA LEU A 281 -7.28 -4.54 -9.38
C LEU A 281 -7.36 -5.64 -10.43
N TYR A 282 -6.84 -5.37 -11.63
CA TYR A 282 -6.70 -6.39 -12.66
C TYR A 282 -5.71 -7.47 -12.22
N VAL A 283 -6.08 -8.73 -12.43
CA VAL A 283 -5.29 -9.92 -12.15
C VAL A 283 -5.04 -10.63 -13.48
N PRO A 284 -3.83 -10.51 -14.04
CA PRO A 284 -3.43 -11.27 -15.20
C PRO A 284 -3.52 -12.78 -14.97
N GLN A 285 -4.00 -13.54 -15.96
CA GLN A 285 -4.14 -15.00 -15.89
C GLN A 285 -2.86 -15.72 -15.52
N ASN A 286 -1.71 -15.19 -15.96
CA ASN A 286 -0.39 -15.77 -15.74
C ASN A 286 0.11 -15.61 -14.29
N PHE A 287 -0.58 -14.82 -13.46
CA PHE A 287 -0.33 -14.76 -12.02
C PHE A 287 -1.16 -15.79 -11.24
N LEU A 288 -2.10 -16.46 -11.91
CA LEU A 288 -2.93 -17.52 -11.38
C LEU A 288 -2.45 -18.88 -11.89
N HIS A 289 -2.83 -19.93 -11.19
CA HIS A 289 -2.62 -21.31 -11.60
C HIS A 289 -3.85 -22.16 -11.27
N THR A 290 -4.07 -23.23 -12.03
CA THR A 290 -5.09 -24.23 -11.66
C THR A 290 -4.74 -24.80 -10.29
N GLY A 291 -5.71 -24.81 -9.38
CA GLY A 291 -5.48 -25.18 -7.99
C GLY A 291 -5.68 -24.01 -7.03
N LYS A 292 -4.95 -24.05 -5.92
CA LYS A 292 -5.07 -23.12 -4.80
C LYS A 292 -4.18 -21.90 -5.03
N ASN A 293 -4.76 -20.71 -5.05
CA ASN A 293 -4.04 -19.45 -5.20
C ASN A 293 -4.17 -18.62 -3.92
N GLN A 294 -3.07 -18.06 -3.45
CA GLN A 294 -3.01 -17.22 -2.26
C GLN A 294 -3.38 -15.78 -2.60
N VAL A 295 -4.29 -15.18 -1.83
CA VAL A 295 -4.62 -13.75 -1.89
C VAL A 295 -4.14 -13.09 -0.60
N VAL A 296 -3.33 -12.04 -0.72
CA VAL A 296 -2.86 -11.26 0.44
C VAL A 296 -3.14 -9.78 0.20
N LEU A 297 -3.73 -9.11 1.19
CA LEU A 297 -3.81 -7.65 1.24
C LEU A 297 -2.92 -7.13 2.36
N LEU A 298 -2.15 -6.08 2.09
CA LEU A 298 -1.63 -5.19 3.12
C LEU A 298 -2.57 -3.99 3.21
N GLU A 299 -3.46 -3.98 4.20
CA GLU A 299 -4.38 -2.87 4.47
C GLU A 299 -3.73 -1.88 5.43
N MET A 300 -3.75 -0.60 5.06
CA MET A 300 -3.07 0.48 5.79
C MET A 300 -4.00 1.20 6.78
N ASP A 301 -5.31 1.00 6.65
CA ASP A 301 -6.31 1.52 7.58
C ASP A 301 -7.36 0.47 7.95
N PRO A 302 -6.95 -0.64 8.63
CA PRO A 302 -7.89 -1.66 9.00
C PRO A 302 -8.78 -1.17 10.14
N VAL A 303 -10.06 -1.52 10.07
CA VAL A 303 -11.00 -1.32 11.19
C VAL A 303 -10.75 -2.42 12.23
N THR A 304 -10.99 -2.12 13.52
CA THR A 304 -10.89 -3.12 14.59
C THR A 304 -11.75 -4.34 14.28
N GLN A 305 -11.22 -5.55 14.47
CA GLN A 305 -11.89 -6.82 14.16
C GLN A 305 -12.34 -6.97 12.70
N GLN A 306 -11.66 -6.32 11.76
CA GLN A 306 -11.90 -6.55 10.35
C GLN A 306 -11.57 -8.01 10.00
N SER A 307 -12.59 -8.76 9.59
CA SER A 307 -12.51 -9.94 8.75
C SER A 307 -13.58 -9.77 7.69
N ALA A 308 -13.20 -9.88 6.43
CA ALA A 308 -14.13 -9.62 5.34
C ALA A 308 -13.70 -10.34 4.06
N PRO A 309 -14.66 -10.67 3.20
CA PRO A 309 -14.34 -11.18 1.88
C PRO A 309 -13.77 -10.08 0.96
N VAL A 310 -13.02 -10.53 -0.04
CA VAL A 310 -12.82 -9.87 -1.33
C VAL A 310 -13.42 -10.76 -2.41
N ASN A 311 -13.82 -10.25 -3.56
CA ASN A 311 -14.29 -11.12 -4.65
C ASN A 311 -13.24 -11.17 -5.76
N LEU A 312 -13.01 -12.34 -6.34
CA LEU A 312 -12.36 -12.43 -7.65
C LEU A 312 -13.47 -12.61 -8.67
N THR A 313 -13.72 -11.57 -9.48
CA THR A 313 -14.72 -11.64 -10.55
C THR A 313 -14.05 -11.60 -11.90
N ALA A 314 -14.28 -12.64 -12.70
CA ALA A 314 -13.99 -12.59 -14.12
C ALA A 314 -14.79 -11.44 -14.74
N TRP A 315 -14.13 -10.58 -15.52
CA TRP A 315 -14.84 -9.50 -16.21
C TRP A 315 -15.58 -10.11 -17.40
N ARG A 316 -16.91 -10.04 -17.37
CA ARG A 316 -17.70 -10.08 -18.60
C ARG A 316 -17.62 -8.69 -19.22
N ALA A 317 -17.03 -8.59 -20.41
CA ALA A 317 -17.47 -7.56 -21.34
C ALA A 317 -19.00 -7.70 -21.45
N PRO A 318 -19.79 -6.61 -21.42
CA PRO A 318 -21.11 -6.67 -22.02
C PRO A 318 -20.91 -7.16 -23.44
N ASP A 319 -21.64 -8.18 -23.88
CA ASP A 319 -21.61 -8.68 -25.26
C ASP A 319 -22.01 -7.52 -26.20
N THR A 320 -21.06 -6.67 -26.62
CA THR A 320 -21.31 -5.59 -27.57
C THR A 320 -21.27 -6.09 -29.02
N HIS A 321 -21.17 -7.41 -29.23
CA HIS A 321 -21.16 -8.05 -30.55
C HIS A 321 -22.44 -8.80 -30.91
N THR A 322 -23.60 -8.28 -30.50
CA THR A 322 -24.88 -8.56 -31.19
C THR A 322 -25.49 -7.29 -31.76
N ASN A 323 -24.73 -6.56 -32.57
CA ASN A 323 -25.35 -5.81 -33.66
C ASN A 323 -25.66 -6.82 -34.77
N HIS A 324 -26.88 -7.34 -34.76
CA HIS A 324 -27.46 -7.93 -35.95
C HIS A 324 -27.37 -6.91 -37.10
N ILE A 325 -26.43 -7.12 -38.02
CA ILE A 325 -26.59 -6.59 -39.37
C ILE A 325 -27.66 -7.48 -40.01
N GLU A 326 -28.93 -7.13 -39.81
CA GLU A 326 -29.98 -7.55 -40.72
C GLU A 326 -29.65 -6.92 -42.08
N GLN A 327 -29.03 -7.69 -42.96
CA GLN A 327 -29.12 -7.38 -44.39
C GLN A 327 -30.58 -7.54 -44.79
N GLN A 328 -31.31 -6.42 -44.83
CA GLN A 328 -32.58 -6.36 -45.55
C GLN A 328 -32.29 -6.63 -47.03
N SER A 329 -32.49 -7.89 -47.45
CA SER A 329 -32.63 -8.23 -48.85
C SER A 329 -33.94 -7.62 -49.36
N THR A 330 -33.86 -6.45 -49.99
CA THR A 330 -34.95 -5.97 -50.83
C THR A 330 -34.96 -6.79 -52.12
N THR A 331 -35.80 -7.82 -52.16
CA THR A 331 -36.27 -8.39 -53.42
C THR A 331 -37.18 -7.35 -54.09
N SER A 332 -36.68 -6.69 -55.13
CA SER A 332 -37.50 -6.01 -56.13
C SER A 332 -37.78 -6.98 -57.28
N THR A 333 -39.01 -7.46 -57.36
CA THR A 333 -39.68 -7.87 -58.62
C THR A 333 -40.13 -6.65 -59.39
#